data_AF-A0A554J3U8-F1
#
_entry.id   AF-A0A554J3U8-F1
#
_cell.length_a   1.000
_cell.length_b   1.000
_cell.length_c   1.000
_cell.angle_alpha   90.00
_cell.angle_beta   90.00
_cell.angle_gamma   90.00
#
_symmetry.space_group_name_H-M   'P 1'
#
loop_
_entity.id
_entity.type
_entity.pdbx_description
1 polymer ?
#
loop_
_entity_poly.entity_id
_entity_poly.type
_entity_poly.pdbx_seq_one_letter_code
_entity_poly.pdbx_strand_id
1 'polypeptide(L)'
;MLYFQCMFKEFVTFLKEYKIFSLAVAFIMGTASTTLVNSIVKDVVMPGIQPFLSTNAWREAVVDIGPAHIAVGSFFAELLNFLILALIIFIVAKKIAKIDHEKK
;
A
#
# COMPACT_ATOMS: atom_id res chain seq x y z
N MET A 1 -24.10 35.45 -9.10
CA MET A 1 -22.99 35.16 -10.04
C MET A 1 -21.64 35.72 -9.57
N LEU A 2 -21.54 37.01 -9.22
CA LEU A 2 -20.28 37.68 -8.82
C LEU A 2 -19.64 37.18 -7.52
N TYR A 3 -20.43 36.87 -6.49
CA TYR A 3 -19.93 36.43 -5.17
C TYR A 3 -19.16 35.09 -5.23
N PHE A 4 -19.62 34.17 -6.08
CA PHE A 4 -19.01 32.84 -6.27
C PHE A 4 -17.61 32.92 -6.91
N GLN A 5 -17.41 33.85 -7.85
CA GLN A 5 -16.11 34.04 -8.49
C GLN A 5 -15.05 34.62 -7.54
N CYS A 6 -15.46 35.40 -6.53
CA CYS A 6 -14.54 35.96 -5.52
C CYS A 6 -14.06 34.85 -4.57
N MET A 7 -14.99 34.05 -4.02
CA MET A 7 -14.66 32.91 -3.16
C MET A 7 -13.79 31.86 -3.86
N PHE A 8 -14.03 31.56 -5.14
CA PHE A 8 -13.20 30.60 -5.87
C PHE A 8 -11.76 31.11 -6.06
N LYS A 9 -11.58 32.40 -6.32
CA LYS A 9 -10.24 33.01 -6.41
C LYS A 9 -9.52 33.00 -5.07
N GLU A 10 -10.21 33.34 -3.99
CA GLU A 10 -9.67 33.26 -2.62
C GLU A 10 -9.27 31.83 -2.26
N PHE A 11 -10.10 30.85 -2.60
CA PHE A 11 -9.82 29.43 -2.38
C PHE A 11 -8.58 28.95 -3.16
N VAL A 12 -8.49 29.25 -4.45
CA VAL A 12 -7.31 28.88 -5.26
C VAL A 12 -6.05 29.59 -4.76
N THR A 13 -6.18 30.82 -4.26
CA THR A 13 -5.07 31.58 -3.67
C THR A 13 -4.60 30.93 -2.37
N PHE A 14 -5.53 30.55 -1.49
CA PHE A 14 -5.26 29.77 -0.29
C PHE A 14 -4.52 28.46 -0.61
N LEU A 15 -5.02 27.66 -1.56
CA LEU A 15 -4.36 26.40 -1.92
C LEU A 15 -2.92 26.58 -2.43
N LYS A 16 -2.65 27.69 -3.13
CA LYS A 16 -1.31 28.06 -3.60
C LYS A 16 -0.41 28.51 -2.45
N GLU A 17 -0.92 29.36 -1.57
CA GLU A 17 -0.18 29.94 -0.45
C GLU A 17 0.29 28.86 0.54
N TYR A 18 -0.55 27.86 0.79
CA TYR A 18 -0.23 26.72 1.64
C TYR A 18 0.39 25.52 0.90
N LYS A 19 0.71 25.65 -0.40
CA LYS A 19 1.33 24.60 -1.23
C LYS A 19 0.59 23.23 -1.19
N ILE A 20 -0.73 23.27 -0.99
CA ILE A 20 -1.54 22.06 -0.80
C ILE A 20 -1.59 21.22 -2.09
N PHE A 21 -1.48 21.86 -3.25
CA PHE A 21 -1.45 21.17 -4.55
C PHE A 21 -0.32 20.13 -4.67
N SER A 22 0.90 20.47 -4.24
CA SER A 22 2.02 19.51 -4.28
C SER A 22 1.82 18.35 -3.31
N LEU A 23 1.24 18.62 -2.14
CA LEU A 23 0.92 17.57 -1.17
C LEU A 23 -0.16 16.62 -1.72
N ALA A 24 -1.21 17.16 -2.34
CA ALA A 24 -2.29 16.38 -2.93
C ALA A 24 -1.78 15.45 -4.05
N VAL A 25 -0.92 15.96 -4.94
CA VAL A 25 -0.33 15.15 -6.02
C VAL A 25 0.56 14.05 -5.44
N ALA A 26 1.42 14.37 -4.47
CA ALA A 26 2.27 13.38 -3.83
C ALA A 26 1.45 12.27 -3.13
N PHE A 27 0.37 12.66 -2.44
CA PHE A 27 -0.52 11.72 -1.78
C PHE A 27 -1.23 10.79 -2.76
N ILE A 28 -1.85 11.33 -3.82
CA ILE A 28 -2.54 10.53 -4.85
C ILE A 28 -1.56 9.58 -5.55
N MET A 29 -0.37 10.05 -5.90
CA MET A 29 0.64 9.19 -6.52
C MET A 29 1.15 8.11 -5.55
N GLY A 30 1.30 8.44 -4.26
CA GLY A 30 1.68 7.48 -3.22
C GLY A 30 0.64 6.39 -3.00
N THR A 31 -0.64 6.73 -2.93
CA THR A 31 -1.73 5.75 -2.76
C THR A 31 -1.91 4.88 -4.00
N ALA A 32 -1.79 5.45 -5.20
CA ALA A 32 -1.82 4.71 -6.46
C ALA A 32 -0.65 3.70 -6.55
N SER A 33 0.56 4.13 -6.19
CA SER A 33 1.76 3.27 -6.18
C SER A 33 1.62 2.12 -5.18
N THR A 34 1.07 2.39 -4.00
CA THR A 34 0.80 1.38 -2.97
C THR A 34 -0.20 0.33 -3.48
N THR A 35 -1.28 0.77 -4.13
CA THR A 35 -2.28 -0.11 -4.74
C THR A 35 -1.67 -0.99 -5.82
N LEU A 36 -0.83 -0.44 -6.69
CA LEU A 36 -0.15 -1.19 -7.74
C LEU A 36 0.74 -2.30 -7.16
N VAL A 37 1.57 -1.97 -6.16
CA VAL A 37 2.45 -2.97 -5.54
C VAL A 37 1.63 -4.03 -4.79
N ASN A 38 0.55 -3.63 -4.11
CA ASN A 38 -0.36 -4.56 -3.46
C ASN A 38 -1.00 -5.54 -4.46
N SER A 39 -1.41 -5.08 -5.65
CA SER A 39 -1.95 -5.96 -6.69
C SER A 39 -0.90 -6.95 -7.18
N ILE A 40 0.35 -6.53 -7.40
CA ILE A 40 1.43 -7.46 -7.77
C ILE A 40 1.63 -8.53 -6.69
N VAL A 41 1.61 -8.15 -5.41
CA VAL A 41 1.73 -9.11 -4.31
C VAL A 41 0.55 -10.07 -4.30
N LYS A 42 -0.68 -9.54 -4.28
CA LYS A 42 -1.90 -10.32 -4.07
C LYS A 42 -2.28 -11.17 -5.28
N ASP A 43 -2.04 -10.68 -6.49
CA ASP A 43 -2.53 -11.28 -7.72
C ASP A 43 -1.46 -12.09 -8.45
N VAL A 44 -0.17 -11.83 -8.20
CA VAL A 44 0.94 -12.55 -8.85
C VAL A 44 1.74 -13.38 -7.85
N VAL A 45 2.18 -12.77 -6.75
CA VAL A 45 3.09 -13.45 -5.81
C VAL A 45 2.36 -14.44 -4.90
N MET A 46 1.21 -14.05 -4.34
CA MET A 46 0.43 -14.92 -3.46
C MET A 46 -0.06 -16.20 -4.18
N PRO A 47 -0.63 -16.16 -5.39
CA PRO A 47 -0.98 -17.36 -6.14
C PRO A 47 0.25 -18.22 -6.48
N GLY A 48 1.42 -17.61 -6.70
CA GLY A 48 2.67 -18.33 -6.94
C GLY A 48 3.21 -19.07 -5.71
N ILE A 49 2.92 -18.59 -4.51
CA ILE A 49 3.37 -19.20 -3.24
C ILE A 49 2.35 -20.21 -2.69
N GLN A 50 1.06 -20.07 -3.03
CA GLN A 50 -0.01 -20.97 -2.58
C GLN A 50 0.28 -22.47 -2.76
N PRO A 51 0.88 -22.95 -3.87
CA PRO A 51 1.22 -24.35 -4.03
C PRO A 51 2.25 -24.87 -3.00
N PHE A 52 3.10 -23.99 -2.47
CA PHE A 52 4.13 -24.33 -1.49
C PHE A 52 3.61 -24.32 -0.03
N LEU A 53 2.53 -23.58 0.24
CA LEU A 53 1.92 -23.44 1.57
C LEU A 53 0.70 -24.35 1.75
N SER A 54 0.75 -25.56 1.16
CA SER A 54 -0.34 -26.54 1.05
C SER A 54 -1.52 -26.35 2.02
N THR A 55 -2.66 -25.97 1.43
CA THR A 55 -4.00 -25.88 2.05
C THR A 55 -4.19 -24.72 3.03
N ASN A 56 -5.31 -23.99 2.91
CA ASN A 56 -5.71 -22.89 3.81
C ASN A 56 -5.90 -23.29 5.29
N ALA A 57 -5.72 -24.57 5.63
CA ALA A 57 -5.88 -25.10 6.97
C ALA A 57 -5.01 -24.38 8.02
N TRP A 58 -3.78 -23.96 7.65
CA TRP A 58 -2.93 -23.18 8.56
C TRP A 58 -3.41 -21.73 8.74
N ARG A 59 -4.12 -21.16 7.75
CA ARG A 59 -4.70 -19.80 7.82
C ARG A 59 -5.99 -19.78 8.65
N GLU A 60 -6.72 -20.89 8.64
CA GLU A 60 -7.94 -21.09 9.43
C GLU A 60 -7.65 -21.59 10.85
N ALA A 61 -6.37 -21.70 11.24
CA ALA A 61 -5.99 -22.12 12.57
C ALA A 61 -6.52 -21.13 13.63
N VAL A 62 -7.45 -21.60 14.45
CA VAL A 62 -7.99 -20.89 15.61
C VAL A 62 -7.54 -21.60 16.87
N VAL A 63 -7.12 -20.82 17.87
CA VAL A 63 -6.83 -21.29 19.21
C VAL A 63 -7.92 -20.79 20.13
N ASP A 64 -8.68 -21.72 20.70
CA ASP A 64 -9.73 -21.41 21.65
C ASP A 64 -9.16 -21.35 23.07
N ILE A 65 -9.33 -20.21 23.73
CA ILE A 65 -8.97 -20.02 25.15
C ILE A 65 -10.24 -19.61 25.90
N GLY A 66 -10.94 -20.59 26.47
CA GLY A 66 -12.22 -20.36 27.13
C GLY A 66 -13.28 -19.85 26.12
N PRO A 67 -13.90 -18.68 26.34
CA PRO A 67 -14.85 -18.09 25.39
C PRO A 67 -14.17 -17.30 24.25
N ALA A 68 -12.85 -17.17 24.25
CA ALA A 68 -12.13 -16.37 23.26
C ALA A 68 -11.62 -17.23 22.09
N HIS A 69 -11.99 -16.85 20.86
CA HIS A 69 -11.52 -17.45 19.62
C HIS A 69 -10.36 -16.62 19.04
N ILE A 70 -9.12 -17.12 19.16
CA ILE A 70 -7.94 -16.41 18.65
C ILE A 70 -7.56 -16.98 17.28
N ALA A 71 -7.81 -16.22 16.21
CA ALA A 71 -7.45 -16.61 14.85
C ALA A 71 -5.94 -16.43 14.59
N VAL A 72 -5.13 -17.36 15.12
CA VAL A 72 -3.67 -17.34 14.97
C VAL A 72 -3.25 -17.50 13.51
N GLY A 73 -3.98 -18.32 12.75
CA GLY A 73 -3.71 -18.55 11.34
C GLY A 73 -3.87 -17.31 10.46
N SER A 74 -4.91 -16.51 10.70
CA SER A 74 -5.13 -15.27 9.94
C SER A 74 -4.10 -14.21 10.25
N PHE A 75 -3.65 -14.12 11.51
CA PHE A 75 -2.56 -13.24 11.91
C PHE A 75 -1.25 -13.59 11.21
N PHE A 76 -0.84 -14.87 11.22
CA PHE A 76 0.39 -15.29 10.53
C PHE A 76 0.29 -15.11 9.01
N ALA A 77 -0.89 -15.31 8.43
CA ALA A 77 -1.12 -15.05 7.01
C ALA A 77 -0.93 -13.57 6.66
N GLU A 78 -1.45 -12.67 7.48
CA GLU A 78 -1.29 -11.23 7.26
C GLU A 78 0.15 -10.77 7.52
N LEU A 79 0.82 -11.37 8.51
CA LEU A 79 2.24 -11.14 8.77
C LEU A 79 3.11 -11.55 7.58
N LEU A 80 2.84 -12.72 6.98
CA LEU A 80 3.53 -13.19 5.79
C LEU A 80 3.27 -12.27 4.58
N ASN A 81 2.01 -11.88 4.37
CA ASN A 81 1.63 -10.93 3.32
C ASN A 81 2.38 -9.60 3.46
N PHE A 82 2.45 -9.05 4.68
CA PHE A 82 3.22 -7.84 4.98
C PHE A 82 4.71 -8.00 4.67
N LEU A 83 5.31 -9.14 5.05
CA LEU A 83 6.73 -9.40 4.82
C LEU A 83 7.05 -9.48 3.32
N ILE A 84 6.19 -10.13 2.54
CA ILE A 84 6.30 -10.20 1.07
C ILE A 84 6.14 -8.80 0.47
N LEU A 85 5.12 -8.04 0.89
CA LEU A 85 4.89 -6.68 0.42
C LEU A 85 6.09 -5.76 0.69
N ALA A 86 6.63 -5.80 1.91
CA ALA A 86 7.81 -5.04 2.29
C ALA A 86 9.03 -5.42 1.43
N LEU A 87 9.23 -6.72 1.16
CA LEU A 87 10.32 -7.20 0.31
C LEU A 87 10.19 -6.69 -1.13
N ILE A 88 8.99 -6.72 -1.72
CA ILE A 88 8.77 -6.24 -3.08
C ILE A 88 8.97 -4.73 -3.16
N ILE A 89 8.41 -3.96 -2.22
CA ILE A 89 8.62 -2.50 -2.16
C ILE A 89 10.12 -2.20 -2.08
N PHE A 90 10.86 -2.94 -1.24
CA PHE A 90 12.30 -2.79 -1.12
C PHE A 90 13.03 -3.09 -2.44
N ILE A 91 12.68 -4.17 -3.15
CA ILE A 91 13.28 -4.51 -4.45
C ILE A 91 12.99 -3.41 -5.49
N VAL A 92 11.75 -2.92 -5.56
CA VAL A 92 11.35 -1.84 -6.48
C VAL A 92 12.13 -0.56 -6.17
N ALA A 93 12.18 -0.14 -4.91
CA ALA A 93 12.94 1.03 -4.48
C ALA A 93 14.44 0.90 -4.81
N LYS A 94 15.03 -0.28 -4.55
CA LYS A 94 16.43 -0.57 -4.86
C LYS A 94 16.72 -0.52 -6.37
N LYS A 95 15.82 -1.04 -7.21
CA LYS A 95 15.96 -0.98 -8.68
C LYS A 95 15.91 0.46 -9.18
N ILE A 96 14.98 1.27 -8.67
CA ILE A 96 14.87 2.69 -9.03
C ILE A 96 16.14 3.44 -8.61
N ALA A 97 16.62 3.23 -7.38
CA ALA A 97 17.85 3.85 -6.89
C ALA A 97 19.07 3.48 -7.74
N LYS A 98 19.16 2.22 -8.21
CA LYS A 98 20.27 1.77 -9.07
C LYS A 98 20.29 2.48 -10.43
N ILE A 99 19.12 2.72 -11.04
CA ILE A 99 19.02 3.38 -12.36
C ILE A 99 19.57 4.81 -12.30
N ASP A 100 19.39 5.50 -11.17
CA ASP A 100 19.85 6.88 -11.00
C ASP A 100 21.38 6.99 -10.86
N HIS A 101 22.03 5.93 -10.37
CA HIS A 101 23.48 5.84 -10.24
C HIS A 101 24.21 5.49 -11.55
N GLU A 102 23.53 4.92 -12.56
CA GLU A 102 24.13 4.59 -13.87
C GLU A 102 24.20 5.78 -14.84
N LYS A 103 23.58 6.92 -14.50
CA LYS A 103 23.57 8.14 -15.33
C LYS A 103 24.55 9.23 -14.87
N LYS A 104 25.44 8.91 -13.94
CA LYS A 104 26.57 9.75 -13.52
C LYS A 104 27.88 9.12 -13.98
#